data_AF-A0A549SVB4-F1
#
_entry.id   AF-A0A549SVB4-F1
#
_cell.length_a   1.000
_cell.length_b   1.000
_cell.length_c   1.000
_cell.angle_alpha   90.00
_cell.angle_beta   90.00
_cell.angle_gamma   90.00
#
_symmetry.space_group_name_H-M   'P 1'
#
loop_
_entity.id
_entity.type
_entity.pdbx_description
1 polymer ?
#
loop_
_entity_poly.entity_id
_entity_poly.type
_entity_poly.pdbx_seq_one_letter_code
_entity_poly.pdbx_strand_id
1 'polypeptide(L)' 'MSFSSYDALEASDLSLLRKVLEEVCRERAIALDSEEASSMARALIDWYLFGIRHPQQLKDMLDPLPLTHPSP' A
#
# COMPACT_ATOMS: atom_id res chain seq x y z
N MET A 1 11.20 0.51 28.31
CA MET A 1 11.08 0.65 26.85
C MET A 1 10.71 -0.71 26.31
N SER A 2 9.41 -0.95 26.14
CA SER A 2 8.89 -2.25 25.71
C SER A 2 8.98 -2.33 24.19
N PHE A 3 10.00 -3.03 23.70
CA PHE A 3 10.03 -3.50 22.32
C PHE A 3 9.02 -4.65 22.23
N SER A 4 7.74 -4.33 22.07
CA SER A 4 6.71 -5.31 21.73
C SER A 4 6.99 -5.72 20.28
N SER A 5 7.58 -6.90 20.09
CA SER A 5 6.88 -8.14 19.75
C SER A 5 6.36 -8.09 18.33
N TYR A 6 6.90 -8.95 17.44
CA TYR A 6 6.28 -9.43 16.20
C TYR A 6 4.92 -8.77 15.94
N ASP A 7 4.90 -7.64 15.23
CA ASP A 7 3.66 -6.96 14.89
C ASP A 7 2.89 -7.87 13.94
N ALA A 8 2.06 -8.74 14.52
CA ALA A 8 0.98 -9.36 13.79
C ALA A 8 0.12 -8.22 13.26
N LEU A 9 -0.25 -8.30 11.99
CA LEU A 9 -1.20 -7.37 11.39
C LEU A 9 -2.50 -7.40 12.22
N GLU A 10 -2.74 -6.33 12.96
CA GLU A 10 -3.97 -6.16 13.71
C GLU A 10 -5.13 -5.90 12.73
N ALA A 11 -6.36 -6.18 13.14
CA ALA A 11 -7.54 -5.94 12.30
C ALA A 11 -7.67 -4.45 11.88
N SER A 12 -7.18 -3.53 12.70
CA SER A 12 -7.09 -2.09 12.39
C SER A 12 -6.13 -1.81 11.24
N ASP A 13 -5.02 -2.55 11.16
CA ASP A 13 -3.98 -2.36 10.15
C ASP A 13 -4.44 -2.88 8.80
N LEU A 14 -5.08 -4.05 8.79
CA LEU A 14 -5.74 -4.58 7.59
C LEU A 14 -6.83 -3.62 7.07
N SER A 15 -7.57 -2.98 7.97
CA SER A 15 -8.56 -1.96 7.60
C SER A 15 -7.91 -0.73 6.97
N LEU A 16 -6.75 -0.30 7.48
CA LEU A 16 -5.97 0.80 6.93
C LEU A 16 -5.41 0.46 5.54
N LEU A 17 -4.78 -0.72 5.40
CA LEU A 17 -4.23 -1.19 4.12
C LEU A 17 -5.34 -1.31 3.06
N ARG A 18 -6.48 -1.87 3.44
CA ARG A 18 -7.65 -1.96 2.56
C ARG A 18 -8.14 -0.57 2.15
N LYS A 19 -8.25 0.38 3.08
CA LYS A 19 -8.66 1.75 2.75
C LYS A 19 -7.70 2.41 1.77
N VAL A 20 -6.39 2.26 1.98
CA VAL A 20 -5.35 2.75 1.06
C VAL A 20 -5.53 2.13 -0.33
N LEU A 21 -5.71 0.81 -0.40
CA LEU A 21 -5.96 0.11 -1.66
C LEU A 21 -7.22 0.60 -2.37
N GLU A 22 -8.33 0.76 -1.66
CA GLU A 22 -9.60 1.24 -2.22
C GLU A 22 -9.50 2.66 -2.75
N GLU A 23 -8.72 3.52 -2.09
CA GLU A 23 -8.43 4.86 -2.59
C GLU A 23 -7.57 4.81 -3.85
N VAL A 24 -6.45 4.07 -3.84
CA VAL A 24 -5.55 3.97 -5.01
C VAL A 24 -6.27 3.33 -6.20
N CYS A 25 -7.06 2.29 -5.98
CA CYS A 25 -7.87 1.67 -7.04
C CYS A 25 -8.87 2.68 -7.62
N ARG A 26 -9.53 3.47 -6.78
CA ARG A 26 -10.46 4.52 -7.23
C ARG A 26 -9.76 5.63 -8.00
N GLU A 27 -8.61 6.09 -7.51
CA GLU A 27 -7.79 7.14 -8.13
C GLU A 27 -7.27 6.70 -9.51
N ARG A 28 -6.91 5.42 -9.66
CA ARG A 28 -6.42 4.84 -10.91
C ARG A 28 -7.51 4.25 -11.80
N ALA A 29 -8.77 4.30 -11.38
CA ALA A 29 -9.90 3.60 -12.04
C ALA A 29 -9.66 2.09 -12.26
N ILE A 30 -8.97 1.45 -11.31
CA ILE A 30 -8.71 0.00 -11.26
C ILE A 30 -9.85 -0.67 -10.51
N ALA A 31 -10.32 -1.81 -11.02
CA ALA A 31 -11.34 -2.61 -10.35
C ALA A 31 -10.72 -3.37 -9.16
N LEU A 32 -11.36 -3.36 -7.99
CA LEU A 32 -10.85 -4.01 -6.77
C LEU A 32 -10.73 -5.54 -6.90
N ASP A 33 -11.46 -6.15 -7.83
CA ASP A 33 -11.45 -7.57 -8.16
C ASP A 33 -10.41 -7.92 -9.24
N SER A 34 -9.66 -6.94 -9.75
CA SER A 34 -8.61 -7.17 -10.74
C SER A 34 -7.36 -7.81 -10.11
N GLU A 35 -6.59 -8.53 -10.94
CA GLU A 35 -5.27 -9.04 -10.54
C GLU A 35 -4.31 -7.92 -10.12
N GLU A 36 -4.47 -6.72 -10.69
CA GLU A 36 -3.69 -5.53 -10.34
C GLU A 36 -3.98 -5.07 -8.92
N ALA A 37 -5.26 -4.99 -8.53
CA ALA A 37 -5.66 -4.70 -7.16
C ALA A 37 -5.16 -5.75 -6.16
N SER A 38 -5.22 -7.03 -6.53
CA SER A 38 -4.67 -8.11 -5.70
C SER A 38 -3.15 -7.99 -5.52
N SER A 39 -2.43 -7.59 -6.57
CA SER A 39 -0.98 -7.38 -6.53
C SER A 39 -0.60 -6.18 -5.67
N MET A 40 -1.35 -5.07 -5.79
CA MET A 40 -1.18 -3.89 -4.93
C MET A 40 -1.48 -4.21 -3.45
N ALA A 41 -2.52 -5.00 -3.18
CA ALA A 41 -2.85 -5.44 -1.82
C ALA A 41 -1.70 -6.23 -1.18
N ARG A 42 -1.09 -7.14 -1.95
CA ARG A 42 0.07 -7.91 -1.52
C ARG A 42 1.26 -6.99 -1.22
N ALA A 43 1.57 -6.08 -2.14
CA ALA A 43 2.66 -5.11 -1.97
C ALA A 43 2.45 -4.23 -0.71
N LEU A 44 1.23 -3.74 -0.47
CA LEU A 44 0.89 -2.98 0.74
C LEU A 44 1.20 -3.76 2.02
N ILE A 45 0.84 -5.05 2.06
CA ILE A 45 1.14 -5.93 3.20
C ILE A 45 2.66 -6.10 3.36
N ASP A 46 3.38 -6.35 2.26
CA ASP A 46 4.84 -6.48 2.28
C ASP A 46 5.51 -5.21 2.80
N TRP A 47 5.09 -4.03 2.32
CA TRP A 47 5.58 -2.73 2.80
C TRP A 47 5.26 -2.49 4.29
N TYR A 48 4.07 -2.90 4.74
CA TYR A 48 3.69 -2.79 6.15
C TYR A 48 4.56 -3.67 7.05
N LEU A 49 4.80 -4.92 6.64
CA LEU A 49 5.70 -5.85 7.33
C LEU A 49 7.16 -5.39 7.29
N PHE A 50 7.55 -4.67 6.24
CA PHE A 50 8.86 -4.04 6.14
C PHE A 50 9.02 -2.86 7.13
N GLY A 51 7.92 -2.33 7.67
CA GLY A 51 7.89 -1.25 8.66
C GLY A 51 7.24 0.05 8.17
N ILE A 52 6.71 0.10 6.94
CA ILE A 52 6.01 1.27 6.40
C ILE A 52 4.55 1.26 6.88
N ARG A 53 4.27 2.00 7.96
CA ARG A 53 2.93 2.06 8.56
C ARG A 53 2.12 3.30 8.18
N HIS A 54 2.71 4.23 7.43
CA HIS A 54 2.03 5.47 7.04
C HIS A 54 1.24 5.30 5.74
N PRO A 55 -0.08 5.62 5.73
CA PRO A 55 -0.93 5.49 4.54
C PRO A 55 -0.38 6.24 3.33
N GLN A 56 0.14 7.45 3.54
CA GLN A 56 0.71 8.26 2.45
C GLN A 56 1.95 7.60 1.84
N GLN A 57 2.86 7.09 2.68
CA GLN A 57 4.05 6.39 2.18
C GLN A 57 3.67 5.11 1.43
N LEU A 58 2.68 4.37 1.92
CA LEU A 58 2.16 3.19 1.25
C LEU A 58 1.59 3.54 -0.15
N LYS A 59 0.84 4.64 -0.26
CA LYS A 59 0.39 5.17 -1.55
C LYS A 59 1.55 5.54 -2.46
N ASP A 60 2.56 6.22 -1.93
CA ASP A 60 3.74 6.65 -2.70
C ASP A 60 4.57 5.45 -3.20
N MET A 61 4.61 4.33 -2.44
CA MET A 61 5.26 3.09 -2.86
C MET A 61 4.44 2.31 -3.90
N LEU A 62 3.12 2.48 -3.90
CA LEU A 62 2.25 1.95 -4.96
C LEU A 62 2.23 2.85 -6.19
N ASP A 63 2.66 4.10 -6.09
CA ASP A 63 2.80 4.98 -7.24
C ASP A 63 4.03 4.52 -8.03
N PRO A 64 3.85 4.04 -9.27
CA PRO A 64 4.98 3.92 -10.16
C PRO A 64 5.49 5.34 -10.30
N LEU A 65 6.67 5.63 -9.72
CA LEU A 65 7.45 6.83 -9.97
C LEU A 65 7.15 7.25 -11.41
N PRO A 66 6.65 8.47 -11.69
CA PRO A 66 6.56 8.91 -13.04
C PRO A 66 7.98 8.88 -13.59
N LEU A 67 8.32 7.80 -14.31
CA LEU A 67 9.40 7.74 -15.29
C LEU A 67 9.00 8.63 -16.47
N THR A 68 8.56 9.86 -16.18
CA THR A 68 8.73 10.98 -17.07
C THR A 68 10.13 11.50 -16.76
N HIS A 69 11.13 10.90 -17.40
CA HIS A 69 12.26 11.68 -17.84
C HIS A 69 11.70 12.68 -18.86
N PRO A 70 11.55 13.99 -18.57
CA PRO A 70 11.37 14.95 -19.64
C PRO A 70 12.69 14.95 -20.43
N SER A 71 12.67 14.38 -21.63
CA SER A 71 13.72 14.67 -22.63
C SER A 71 13.79 16.19 -22.84
N PRO A 72 15.01 16.73 -22.85
CA PRO A 72 15.46 17.53 -23.97
C PRO A 72 16.59 16.85 -24.76
#